data_AF-A0A251PJ80-F1
#
_entry.id   AF-A0A251PJ80-F1
#
_cell.length_a   1.000
_cell.length_b   1.000
_cell.length_c   1.000
_cell.angle_alpha   90.00
_cell.angle_beta   90.00
_cell.angle_gamma   90.00
#
_symmetry.space_group_name_H-M   'P 1'
#
loop_
_entity.id
_entity.type
_entity.pdbx_description
1 polymer ?
#
loop_
_entity_poly.entity_id
_entity_poly.type
_entity_poly.pdbx_seq_one_letter_code
_entity_poly.pdbx_strand_id
1 'polypeptide(L)'
;MRKNICVLVLQCLLLLGCYLVSTMELAVEEKADGAIPVTTMSPPEGNTTFLDGTTWCVALPGVSQVDLQNALDWACGLGMANCKAIQEGGACYEPDTLLSHASFAFNDYYQQNGNSDIACNFGGTAAVTKHNPK
;
A
#
# COMPACT_ATOMS: atom_id res chain seq x y z
N MET A 1 -35.84 -28.33 30.06
CA MET A 1 -35.21 -27.26 30.85
C MET A 1 -33.73 -26.99 30.49
N ARG A 2 -32.92 -27.99 30.11
CA ARG A 2 -31.49 -27.80 29.77
C ARG A 2 -31.21 -27.06 28.43
N LYS A 3 -32.13 -27.11 27.45
CA LYS A 3 -31.98 -26.42 26.15
C LYS A 3 -32.05 -24.89 26.28
N ASN A 4 -32.95 -24.36 27.10
CA ASN A 4 -33.09 -22.91 27.28
C ASN A 4 -31.89 -22.30 28.02
N ILE A 5 -31.28 -23.05 28.93
CA ILE A 5 -30.07 -22.64 29.66
C ILE A 5 -28.89 -22.52 28.70
N CYS A 6 -28.76 -23.45 27.74
CA CYS A 6 -27.68 -23.41 26.74
C CYS A 6 -27.83 -22.22 25.77
N VAL A 7 -29.07 -21.91 25.36
CA VAL A 7 -29.38 -20.75 24.51
C VAL A 7 -29.11 -19.43 25.24
N LEU A 8 -29.46 -19.35 26.53
CA LEU A 8 -29.16 -18.20 27.38
C LEU A 8 -27.66 -17.99 27.59
N VAL A 9 -26.88 -19.07 27.77
CA VAL A 9 -25.42 -19.00 27.89
C VAL A 9 -24.78 -18.55 26.58
N LEU A 10 -25.23 -19.08 25.44
CA LEU A 10 -24.69 -18.71 24.13
C LEU A 10 -25.04 -17.26 23.76
N GLN A 11 -26.26 -16.80 24.04
CA GLN A 11 -26.64 -15.40 23.87
C GLN A 11 -25.87 -14.47 24.80
N CYS A 12 -25.61 -14.89 26.05
CA CYS A 12 -24.80 -14.12 26.99
C CYS A 12 -23.34 -14.01 26.52
N LEU A 13 -22.75 -15.09 26.00
CA LEU A 13 -21.40 -15.09 25.44
C LEU A 13 -21.27 -14.22 24.18
N LEU A 14 -22.27 -14.24 23.30
CA LEU A 14 -22.31 -13.38 22.11
C LEU A 14 -22.48 -11.90 22.48
N LEU A 15 -23.32 -11.58 23.47
CA LEU A 15 -23.51 -10.22 23.97
C LEU A 15 -22.25 -9.69 24.68
N LEU A 16 -21.57 -10.52 25.48
CA LEU A 16 -20.28 -10.19 26.08
C LEU A 16 -19.20 -9.96 25.01
N GLY A 17 -19.17 -10.77 23.95
CA GLY A 17 -18.25 -10.61 22.83
C GLY A 17 -18.44 -9.30 22.06
N CYS A 18 -19.68 -8.93 21.72
CA CYS A 18 -19.99 -7.67 21.06
C CYS A 18 -19.64 -6.45 21.94
N TYR A 19 -19.85 -6.54 23.25
CA TYR A 19 -19.51 -5.47 24.18
C TYR A 19 -18.00 -5.21 24.23
N LEU A 20 -17.17 -6.26 24.23
CA LEU A 20 -15.72 -6.14 24.19
C LEU A 20 -15.23 -5.52 22.86
N VAL A 21 -15.83 -5.89 21.72
CA VAL A 21 -15.51 -5.30 20.40
C VAL A 21 -15.82 -3.80 20.36
N SER A 22 -16.95 -3.36 20.93
CA SER A 22 -17.31 -1.94 20.97
C SER A 22 -16.44 -1.09 21.89
N THR A 23 -15.71 -1.68 22.86
CA THR A 23 -14.88 -0.92 23.80
C THR A 23 -13.46 -0.60 23.32
N MET A 24 -13.04 -1.08 22.14
CA MET A 24 -11.67 -0.83 21.64
C MET A 24 -11.54 0.37 20.68
N GLU A 25 -12.58 1.18 20.50
CA GLU A 25 -12.53 2.37 19.61
C GLU A 25 -12.65 3.71 20.34
N LEU A 26 -11.95 3.88 21.47
CA LEU A 26 -11.76 5.18 22.12
C LEU A 26 -10.37 5.29 22.74
N ALA A 27 -9.38 5.63 21.91
CA ALA A 27 -8.19 6.39 22.32
C ALA A 27 -7.45 6.92 21.07
N VAL A 28 -8.09 7.83 20.33
CA VAL A 28 -7.34 8.80 19.52
C VAL A 28 -6.97 9.92 20.48
N GLU A 29 -5.71 9.98 20.89
CA GLU A 29 -5.13 11.16 21.55
C GLU A 29 -5.08 12.28 20.50
N GLU A 30 -5.87 13.33 20.69
CA GLU A 30 -5.72 14.57 19.94
C GLU A 30 -4.43 15.25 20.41
N LYS A 31 -3.35 15.13 19.62
CA LYS A 31 -2.19 16.02 19.75
C LYS A 31 -2.41 17.23 18.85
N ALA A 32 -2.87 18.32 19.46
CA ALA A 32 -2.72 19.65 18.92
C ALA A 32 -1.22 20.00 18.91
N ASP A 33 -0.63 20.16 17.73
CA ASP A 33 0.66 20.82 17.60
C ASP A 33 0.45 22.29 17.27
N GLY A 34 1.16 23.12 18.04
CA GLY A 34 1.04 24.56 18.05
C GLY A 34 1.67 25.18 16.81
N ALA A 35 1.03 26.22 16.29
CA ALA A 35 1.58 27.02 15.21
C ALA A 35 2.85 27.78 15.65
N ILE A 36 3.99 27.54 14.97
CA ILE A 36 5.06 28.53 14.76
C ILE A 36 5.72 28.30 13.36
N PRO A 37 6.54 29.24 12.85
CA PRO A 37 6.27 30.13 11.73
C PRO A 37 6.83 29.63 10.38
N VAL A 38 6.26 30.15 9.29
CA VAL A 38 6.76 29.99 7.91
C VAL A 38 8.26 30.27 7.85
N THR A 39 9.04 29.25 7.50
CA THR A 39 10.37 29.43 6.92
C THR A 39 10.56 28.46 5.77
N THR A 40 11.05 29.04 4.67
CA THR A 40 11.61 28.41 3.47
C THR A 40 10.65 27.57 2.62
N MET A 41 10.19 28.17 1.52
CA MET A 41 9.71 27.43 0.34
C MET A 41 10.89 26.66 -0.28
N SER A 42 11.26 25.54 0.32
CA SER A 42 11.88 24.45 -0.42
C SER A 42 10.76 23.73 -1.18
N PRO A 43 10.95 23.34 -2.46
CA PRO A 43 9.95 22.57 -3.17
C PRO A 43 9.60 21.32 -2.35
N PRO A 44 8.31 20.94 -2.23
CA PRO A 44 7.96 19.65 -1.65
C PRO A 44 8.73 18.58 -2.41
N GLU A 45 9.41 17.69 -1.69
CA GLU A 45 10.22 16.58 -2.23
C GLU A 45 9.42 15.58 -3.10
N GLY A 46 8.16 15.86 -3.40
CA GLY A 46 7.27 15.09 -4.26
C GLY A 46 7.05 15.67 -5.66
N ASN A 47 7.92 16.55 -6.17
CA ASN A 47 7.79 17.02 -7.55
C ASN A 47 9.10 17.46 -8.25
N THR A 48 10.17 16.67 -8.18
CA THR A 48 11.35 16.90 -9.05
C THR A 48 11.15 16.38 -10.49
N THR A 49 10.09 15.58 -10.74
CA THR A 49 9.79 15.03 -12.07
C THR A 49 9.67 16.07 -13.18
N PHE A 50 9.25 17.30 -12.87
CA PHE A 50 9.11 18.34 -13.91
C PHE A 50 10.45 18.91 -14.40
N LEU A 51 11.54 18.76 -13.64
CA LEU A 51 12.86 19.29 -14.02
C LEU A 51 13.79 18.18 -14.53
N ASP A 52 13.64 16.95 -14.04
CA ASP A 52 14.57 15.83 -14.29
C ASP A 52 14.11 14.83 -15.36
N GLY A 53 12.96 15.07 -15.98
CA GLY A 53 12.33 14.20 -16.97
C GLY A 53 11.45 13.10 -16.35
N THR A 54 10.81 12.30 -17.18
CA THR A 54 9.96 11.18 -16.71
C THR A 54 10.81 10.12 -16.03
N THR A 55 10.36 9.70 -14.85
CA THR A 55 10.95 8.61 -14.07
C THR A 55 9.91 7.52 -13.86
N TRP A 56 10.36 6.30 -13.65
CA TRP A 56 9.53 5.13 -13.38
C TRP A 56 10.04 4.40 -12.15
N CYS A 57 9.15 3.68 -11.47
CA CYS A 57 9.53 2.75 -10.42
C CYS A 57 9.52 1.31 -10.96
N VAL A 58 10.63 0.59 -10.81
CA VAL A 58 10.77 -0.78 -11.33
C VAL A 58 11.14 -1.76 -10.23
N ALA A 59 10.62 -2.97 -10.31
CA ALA A 59 11.07 -4.05 -9.44
C ALA A 59 12.51 -4.46 -9.79
N LEU A 60 13.28 -4.81 -8.77
CA LEU A 60 14.67 -5.22 -8.93
C LEU A 60 14.79 -6.73 -9.19
N PRO A 61 15.54 -7.15 -10.22
CA PRO A 61 15.84 -8.57 -10.39
C PRO A 61 16.79 -9.06 -9.28
N GLY A 62 16.65 -10.33 -8.89
CA GLY A 62 17.53 -10.96 -7.91
C GLY A 62 17.20 -10.69 -6.43
N VAL A 63 16.13 -9.95 -6.16
CA VAL A 63 15.55 -9.86 -4.80
C VAL A 63 14.80 -11.16 -4.44
N SER A 64 14.51 -11.34 -3.15
CA SER A 64 13.67 -12.43 -2.66
C SER A 64 12.32 -12.43 -3.37
N GLN A 65 11.94 -13.54 -3.99
CA GLN A 65 10.62 -13.67 -4.63
C GLN A 65 9.48 -13.50 -3.62
N VAL A 66 9.69 -13.91 -2.36
CA VAL A 66 8.69 -13.73 -1.28
C VAL A 66 8.51 -12.26 -0.96
N ASP A 67 9.60 -11.50 -0.84
CA ASP A 67 9.51 -10.07 -0.53
C ASP A 67 8.89 -9.31 -1.70
N LEU A 68 9.24 -9.69 -2.93
CA LEU A 68 8.67 -9.12 -4.13
C LEU A 68 7.16 -9.40 -4.26
N GLN A 69 6.73 -10.62 -3.95
CA GLN A 69 5.30 -10.97 -3.93
C GLN A 69 4.55 -10.18 -2.85
N ASN A 70 5.08 -10.11 -1.63
CA ASN A 70 4.46 -9.35 -0.54
C ASN A 70 4.32 -7.87 -0.91
N ALA A 71 5.34 -7.29 -1.56
CA ALA A 71 5.31 -5.92 -2.03
C ALA A 71 4.28 -5.72 -3.16
N LEU A 72 4.17 -6.65 -4.11
CA LEU A 72 3.13 -6.64 -5.14
C LEU A 72 1.72 -6.73 -4.52
N ASP A 73 1.51 -7.65 -3.58
CA ASP A 73 0.23 -7.83 -2.89
C ASP A 73 -0.17 -6.56 -2.13
N TRP A 74 0.81 -5.92 -1.47
CA TRP A 74 0.59 -4.62 -0.83
C TRP A 74 0.21 -3.55 -1.85
N ALA A 75 0.96 -3.45 -2.96
CA ALA A 75 0.70 -2.44 -4.00
C ALA A 75 -0.73 -2.57 -4.56
N CYS A 76 -1.17 -3.79 -4.87
CA CYS A 76 -2.50 -4.07 -5.40
C CYS A 76 -3.61 -3.96 -4.34
N GLY A 77 -3.28 -4.19 -3.07
CA GLY A 77 -4.20 -4.10 -1.94
C GLY A 77 -4.23 -2.71 -1.34
N LEU A 78 -3.42 -2.49 -0.31
CA LEU A 78 -3.39 -1.24 0.46
C LEU A 78 -2.83 -0.05 -0.33
N GLY A 79 -1.91 -0.32 -1.27
CA GLY A 79 -1.34 0.68 -2.16
C GLY A 79 -2.31 1.16 -3.24
N MET A 80 -3.41 0.42 -3.48
CA MET A 80 -4.45 0.77 -4.46
C MET A 80 -3.94 0.97 -5.90
N ALA A 81 -2.83 0.33 -6.27
CA ALA A 81 -2.37 0.28 -7.65
C ALA A 81 -3.38 -0.47 -8.54
N ASN A 82 -3.49 -0.08 -9.81
CA ASN A 82 -4.39 -0.66 -10.79
C ASN A 82 -3.89 -2.02 -11.32
N CYS A 83 -3.91 -3.03 -10.47
CA CYS A 83 -3.46 -4.38 -10.82
C CYS A 83 -4.42 -5.15 -11.73
N LYS A 84 -5.48 -4.53 -12.26
CA LYS A 84 -6.36 -5.17 -13.25
C LYS A 84 -5.64 -5.42 -14.58
N ALA A 85 -4.71 -4.55 -14.94
CA ALA A 85 -3.98 -4.67 -16.21
C ALA A 85 -3.02 -5.87 -16.25
N ILE A 86 -2.57 -6.35 -15.09
CA ILE A 86 -1.62 -7.47 -14.94
C ILE A 86 -2.32 -8.79 -14.58
N GLN A 87 -3.66 -8.83 -14.53
CA GLN A 87 -4.39 -10.09 -14.42
C GLN A 87 -4.47 -10.79 -15.77
N GLU A 88 -4.77 -12.09 -15.77
CA GLU A 88 -4.99 -12.87 -16.97
C GLU A 88 -5.99 -12.17 -17.92
N GLY A 89 -5.61 -12.01 -19.20
CA GLY A 89 -6.38 -11.29 -20.21
C GLY A 89 -6.28 -9.76 -20.14
N GLY A 90 -5.50 -9.22 -19.20
CA GLY A 90 -5.17 -7.80 -19.07
C GLY A 90 -4.13 -7.32 -20.10
N ALA A 91 -4.10 -6.01 -20.34
CA ALA A 91 -3.22 -5.40 -21.36
C ALA A 91 -1.72 -5.47 -21.01
N CYS A 92 -1.38 -5.72 -19.75
CA CYS A 92 -0.01 -5.81 -19.23
C CYS A 92 0.22 -7.14 -18.52
N TYR A 93 -0.51 -8.19 -18.89
CA TYR A 93 -0.31 -9.54 -18.37
C TYR A 93 1.02 -10.12 -18.86
N GLU A 94 1.33 -9.97 -20.16
CA GLU A 94 2.60 -10.44 -20.71
C GLU A 94 3.77 -9.46 -20.50
N PRO A 95 4.95 -9.95 -20.11
CA PRO A 95 5.24 -11.36 -19.79
C PRO A 95 4.70 -11.74 -18.40
N ASP A 96 4.13 -12.94 -18.29
CA ASP A 96 3.58 -13.49 -17.04
C ASP A 96 4.72 -13.88 -16.08
N THR A 97 5.30 -12.87 -15.46
CA THR A 97 6.33 -13.02 -14.44
C THR A 97 6.05 -12.08 -13.29
N LEU A 98 6.38 -12.55 -12.08
CA LEU A 98 6.27 -11.74 -10.87
C LEU A 98 7.01 -10.40 -10.99
N LEU A 99 8.18 -10.40 -11.62
CA LEU A 99 8.99 -9.18 -11.81
C LEU A 99 8.28 -8.14 -12.68
N SER A 100 7.66 -8.57 -13.78
CA SER A 100 6.96 -7.67 -14.70
C SER A 100 5.66 -7.14 -14.10
N HIS A 101 4.89 -8.01 -13.44
CA HIS A 101 3.67 -7.62 -12.73
C HIS A 101 3.95 -6.65 -11.58
N ALA A 102 4.99 -6.92 -10.77
CA ALA A 102 5.44 -6.03 -9.72
C ALA A 102 5.92 -4.68 -10.27
N SER A 103 6.72 -4.67 -11.33
CA SER A 103 7.19 -3.41 -11.95
C SER A 103 6.03 -2.54 -12.44
N PHE A 104 5.00 -3.15 -13.02
CA PHE A 104 3.79 -2.43 -13.42
C PHE A 104 3.07 -1.82 -12.21
N ALA A 105 2.77 -2.63 -11.19
CA ALA A 105 2.05 -2.18 -9.99
C ALA A 105 2.83 -1.09 -9.22
N PHE A 106 4.14 -1.25 -9.11
CA PHE A 106 5.02 -0.29 -8.44
C PHE A 106 5.07 1.04 -9.18
N ASN A 107 5.16 1.01 -10.51
CA ASN A 107 5.10 2.24 -11.29
C ASN A 107 3.74 2.92 -11.17
N ASP A 108 2.63 2.19 -11.26
CA ASP A 108 1.29 2.76 -11.13
C ASP A 108 1.09 3.46 -9.77
N TYR A 109 1.52 2.83 -8.68
CA TYR A 109 1.55 3.45 -7.36
C TYR A 109 2.47 4.68 -7.32
N TYR A 110 3.71 4.56 -7.80
CA TYR A 110 4.69 5.64 -7.82
C TYR A 110 4.17 6.90 -8.52
N GLN A 111 3.52 6.74 -9.68
CA GLN A 111 2.93 7.85 -10.43
C GLN A 111 1.77 8.53 -9.67
N GLN A 112 1.00 7.78 -8.89
CA GLN A 112 -0.09 8.32 -8.09
C GLN A 112 0.40 8.99 -6.79
N ASN A 113 1.58 8.59 -6.31
CA ASN A 113 2.12 8.99 -5.01
C ASN A 113 3.30 9.98 -5.14
N GLY A 114 3.24 10.84 -6.15
CA GLY A 114 4.09 12.02 -6.28
C GLY A 114 5.52 11.72 -6.75
N ASN A 115 5.76 10.58 -7.40
CA ASN A 115 7.06 10.25 -8.00
C ASN A 115 8.24 10.43 -7.03
N SER A 116 8.03 10.07 -5.77
CA SER A 116 9.03 10.23 -4.72
C SER A 116 9.83 8.95 -4.51
N ASP A 117 11.07 9.08 -4.04
CA ASP A 117 11.90 7.92 -3.69
C ASP A 117 11.23 7.03 -2.63
N ILE A 118 10.45 7.64 -1.73
CA ILE A 118 9.67 6.93 -0.71
C ILE A 118 8.58 6.07 -1.36
N ALA A 119 7.88 6.61 -2.37
CA ALA A 119 6.84 5.90 -3.08
C ALA A 119 7.38 4.71 -3.91
N CYS A 120 8.68 4.70 -4.24
CA CYS A 120 9.32 3.60 -4.94
C CYS A 120 10.10 2.63 -4.03
N ASN A 121 9.94 2.72 -2.70
CA ASN A 121 10.76 1.91 -1.80
C ASN A 121 10.38 0.42 -1.84
N PHE A 122 9.10 0.08 -1.67
CA PHE A 122 8.58 -1.30 -1.65
C PHE A 122 9.43 -2.29 -0.81
N GLY A 123 9.92 -1.86 0.35
CA GLY A 123 10.76 -2.69 1.22
C GLY A 123 12.17 -2.95 0.65
N GLY A 124 12.65 -2.08 -0.24
CA GLY A 124 13.92 -2.23 -0.95
C GLY A 124 13.86 -3.16 -2.17
N THR A 125 12.66 -3.56 -2.61
CA THR A 125 12.48 -4.45 -3.77
C THR A 125 12.38 -3.71 -5.11
N ALA A 126 12.38 -2.37 -5.09
CA ALA A 126 12.22 -1.54 -6.26
C ALA A 126 13.20 -0.36 -6.28
N ALA A 127 13.37 0.24 -7.46
CA ALA A 127 14.22 1.41 -7.66
C ALA A 127 13.65 2.36 -8.72
N VAL A 128 13.95 3.65 -8.54
CA VAL A 128 13.62 4.68 -9.53
C VAL A 128 14.58 4.58 -10.71
N THR A 129 14.04 4.66 -11.92
CA THR A 129 14.80 4.65 -13.17
C THR A 129 14.35 5.80 -14.08
N LYS A 130 15.29 6.29 -14.90
CA LYS A 130 15.01 7.23 -16.01
C LYS A 130 14.76 6.52 -17.33
N HIS A 131 14.75 5.18 -17.33
CA HIS A 131 14.47 4.37 -18.49
C HIS A 131 13.08 3.73 -18.34
N ASN A 132 12.20 3.98 -19.31
CA ASN A 132 10.88 3.36 -19.32
C ASN A 132 11.02 1.83 -19.38
N PRO A 133 10.62 1.11 -18.31
CA PRO A 133 10.55 -0.33 -18.33
C PRO A 133 9.43 -0.75 -19.29
N LYS A 134 9.81 -1.35 -20.42
CA LYS A 134 8.83 -1.96 -21.33
C LYS A 134 8.38 -3.32 -20.82
#